data_AF-A0A3D6DKN7-F1
#
_entry.id   AF-A0A3D6DKN7-F1
#
_cell.length_a   1.000
_cell.length_b   1.000
_cell.length_c   1.000
_cell.angle_alpha   90.00
_cell.angle_beta   90.00
_cell.angle_gamma   90.00
#
_symmetry.space_group_name_H-M   'P 1'
#
loop_
_entity.id
_entity.type
_entity.pdbx_description
1 polymer ?
#
loop_
_entity_poly.entity_id
_entity_poly.type
_entity_poly.pdbx_seq_one_letter_code
_entity_poly.pdbx_strand_id
1 'polypeptide(L)'
;FYTKEIKKLYKAVGWDEDQQAYTGDSQPVKWVRIHNLPDFVYFNHAQHVQVGGVQCQTCHGPVEEMEIMYQHSSLTMGWCINCHRETNVKVEDNEYYAKIHEELSKKYGVEKLTVAQMGGLECGKCHY
;
A
#
# COMPACT_ATOMS: atom_id res chain seq x y z
N PHE A 1 7.22 13.69 -29.98
CA PHE A 1 6.12 12.81 -29.52
C PHE A 1 5.70 13.22 -28.11
N TYR A 2 6.55 13.11 -27.09
CA TYR A 2 6.24 13.49 -25.69
C TYR A 2 5.90 14.97 -25.44
N THR A 3 6.45 15.89 -26.23
CA THR A 3 6.18 17.34 -26.12
C THR A 3 4.72 17.73 -26.39
N LYS A 4 3.93 16.90 -27.08
CA LYS A 4 2.48 17.13 -27.26
C LYS A 4 1.66 16.60 -26.10
N GLU A 5 2.13 15.55 -25.42
CA GLU A 5 1.43 14.91 -24.31
C GLU A 5 1.48 15.78 -23.04
N ILE A 6 2.62 16.43 -22.76
CA ILE A 6 2.73 17.33 -21.60
C ILE A 6 1.77 18.53 -21.67
N LYS A 7 1.44 19.01 -22.89
CA LYS A 7 0.44 20.06 -23.09
C LYS A 7 -0.97 19.65 -22.64
N LYS A 8 -1.28 18.35 -22.60
CA LYS A 8 -2.54 17.87 -22.03
C LYS A 8 -2.62 18.11 -20.52
N LEU A 9 -1.49 18.02 -19.81
CA LEU A 9 -1.43 18.37 -18.39
C LEU A 9 -1.59 19.88 -18.20
N TYR A 10 -0.94 20.71 -19.01
CA TYR A 10 -1.14 22.17 -18.97
C TYR A 10 -2.60 22.54 -19.14
N LYS A 11 -3.27 21.96 -20.13
CA LYS A 11 -4.71 22.13 -20.31
C LYS A 11 -5.52 21.67 -19.09
N ALA A 12 -5.18 20.54 -18.47
CA ALA A 12 -5.89 20.02 -17.31
C ALA A 12 -5.75 20.94 -16.08
N VAL A 13 -4.57 21.53 -15.86
CA VAL A 13 -4.34 22.45 -14.73
C VAL A 13 -4.67 23.92 -15.05
N GLY A 14 -5.01 24.24 -16.30
CA GLY A 14 -5.26 25.61 -16.75
C GLY A 14 -3.98 26.45 -16.83
N TRP A 15 -2.85 25.88 -17.26
CA TRP A 15 -1.58 26.59 -17.42
C TRP A 15 -1.43 27.18 -18.83
N ASP A 16 -1.16 28.49 -18.90
CA ASP A 16 -0.78 29.22 -20.11
C ASP A 16 0.75 29.33 -20.17
N GLU A 17 1.37 28.71 -21.18
CA GLU A 17 2.82 28.69 -21.35
C GLU A 17 3.40 30.07 -21.74
N ASP A 18 2.65 30.87 -22.49
CA ASP A 18 3.11 32.15 -23.03
C ASP A 18 3.06 33.24 -21.96
N GLN A 19 2.00 33.24 -21.14
CA GLN A 19 1.85 34.16 -20.02
C GLN A 19 2.54 33.67 -18.74
N GLN A 20 3.01 32.42 -18.73
CA GLN A 20 3.55 31.73 -17.56
C GLN A 20 2.64 31.86 -16.33
N ALA A 21 1.33 31.72 -16.55
CA ALA A 21 0.29 31.98 -15.56
C ALA A 21 -0.82 30.93 -15.62
N TYR A 22 -1.52 30.75 -14.50
CA TYR A 22 -2.73 29.95 -14.46
C TYR A 22 -3.95 30.77 -14.89
N THR A 23 -4.76 30.21 -15.76
CA THR A 23 -5.98 30.84 -16.28
C THR A 23 -7.14 30.77 -15.29
N GLY A 24 -7.07 29.85 -14.32
CA GLY A 24 -8.17 29.53 -13.40
C GLY A 24 -9.15 28.46 -13.95
N ASP A 25 -9.04 28.12 -15.24
CA ASP A 25 -9.87 27.12 -15.89
C ASP A 25 -9.22 25.73 -15.83
N SER A 26 -9.54 24.97 -14.77
CA SER A 26 -9.01 23.62 -14.57
C SER A 26 -10.03 22.51 -14.88
N GLN A 27 -9.53 21.35 -15.27
CA GLN A 27 -10.31 20.14 -15.54
C GLN A 27 -9.60 18.91 -14.93
N PRO A 28 -10.28 18.09 -14.11
CA PRO A 28 -9.64 16.97 -13.45
C PRO A 28 -9.22 15.87 -14.44
N VAL A 29 -8.04 15.28 -14.21
CA VAL A 29 -7.58 14.10 -14.95
C VAL A 29 -8.36 12.88 -14.48
N LYS A 30 -9.03 12.20 -15.42
CA LYS A 30 -9.77 10.97 -15.16
C LYS A 30 -8.83 9.77 -15.20
N TRP A 31 -8.16 9.50 -14.08
CA TRP A 31 -7.31 8.33 -13.93
C TRP A 31 -8.11 7.03 -13.94
N VAL A 32 -7.56 5.99 -14.57
CA VAL A 32 -8.07 4.63 -14.47
C VAL A 32 -7.39 3.96 -13.28
N ARG A 33 -8.17 3.65 -12.24
CA ARG A 33 -7.66 2.92 -11.08
C ARG A 33 -7.53 1.43 -11.43
N ILE A 34 -6.29 0.93 -11.45
CA ILE A 34 -6.01 -0.49 -11.78
C ILE A 34 -5.98 -1.41 -10.55
N HIS A 35 -5.59 -0.89 -9.38
CA HIS A 35 -5.55 -1.66 -8.13
C HIS A 35 -6.87 -1.48 -7.38
N ASN A 36 -7.70 -2.53 -7.39
CA ASN A 36 -9.00 -2.55 -6.74
C ASN A 36 -9.12 -3.79 -5.85
N LEU A 37 -9.66 -3.59 -4.65
CA LEU A 37 -10.13 -4.66 -3.76
C LEU A 37 -11.65 -4.54 -3.65
N PRO A 38 -12.38 -5.63 -3.36
CA PRO A 38 -13.79 -5.56 -3.04
C PRO A 38 -14.06 -4.63 -1.86
N ASP A 39 -15.23 -4.01 -1.83
CA ASP A 39 -15.65 -3.02 -0.82
C ASP A 39 -15.76 -3.59 0.60
N PHE A 40 -16.08 -4.88 0.72
CA PHE A 40 -16.06 -5.63 1.98
C PHE A 40 -14.64 -5.98 2.47
N VAL A 41 -13.58 -5.42 1.88
CA VAL A 41 -12.20 -5.57 2.36
C VAL A 41 -11.71 -4.22 2.86
N TYR A 42 -11.40 -4.15 4.14
CA TYR A 42 -10.73 -3.00 4.72
C TYR A 42 -9.21 -3.17 4.63
N PHE A 43 -8.57 -2.29 3.87
CA PHE A 43 -7.11 -2.24 3.76
C PHE A 43 -6.61 -0.83 4.10
N ASN A 44 -5.59 -0.76 4.97
CA ASN A 44 -4.98 0.50 5.39
C ASN A 44 -3.47 0.51 5.12
N HIS A 45 -3.01 1.42 4.26
CA HIS A 45 -1.59 1.56 3.92
C HIS A 45 -0.71 1.89 5.13
N ALA A 46 -1.18 2.66 6.11
CA ALA A 46 -0.38 3.08 7.26
C ALA A 46 0.06 1.88 8.12
N GLN A 47 -0.82 0.89 8.30
CA GLN A 47 -0.48 -0.32 9.07
C GLN A 47 0.61 -1.16 8.39
N HIS A 48 0.60 -1.24 7.06
CA HIS A 48 1.56 -2.07 6.33
C HIS A 48 2.88 -1.35 6.10
N VAL A 49 2.83 -0.06 5.72
CA VAL A 49 4.02 0.71 5.34
C VAL A 49 4.69 1.34 6.57
N GLN A 50 3.94 2.03 7.44
CA GLN A 50 4.54 2.75 8.57
C GLN A 50 4.81 1.81 9.76
N VAL A 51 3.80 1.02 10.16
CA VAL A 51 3.93 0.13 11.32
C VAL A 51 4.67 -1.16 10.93
N GLY A 52 4.25 -1.82 9.86
CA GLY A 52 4.89 -3.04 9.36
C GLY A 52 6.25 -2.79 8.70
N GLY A 53 6.50 -1.58 8.20
CA GLY A 53 7.75 -1.24 7.52
C GLY A 53 7.99 -2.06 6.24
N VAL A 54 6.92 -2.48 5.56
CA VAL A 54 6.97 -3.23 4.31
C VAL A 54 7.35 -2.29 3.17
N GLN A 55 8.29 -2.71 2.32
CA GLN A 55 8.73 -1.92 1.17
C GLN A 55 7.64 -1.88 0.09
N CYS A 56 7.53 -0.75 -0.62
CA CYS A 56 6.51 -0.54 -1.67
C CYS A 56 6.59 -1.62 -2.75
N GLN A 57 7.80 -1.99 -3.14
CA GLN A 57 8.10 -2.96 -4.19
C GLN A 57 7.62 -4.37 -3.85
N THR A 58 7.51 -4.72 -2.57
CA THR A 58 7.00 -6.03 -2.14
C THR A 58 5.55 -6.26 -2.61
N CYS A 59 4.73 -5.21 -2.66
CA CYS A 59 3.32 -5.29 -3.04
C CYS A 59 3.07 -4.85 -4.49
N HIS A 60 3.78 -3.82 -4.96
CA HIS A 60 3.54 -3.19 -6.25
C HIS A 60 4.59 -3.52 -7.33
N GLY A 61 5.62 -4.30 -7.00
CA GLY A 61 6.73 -4.61 -7.92
C GLY A 61 7.70 -3.45 -8.11
N PRO A 62 8.70 -3.58 -9.00
CA PRO A 62 9.68 -2.54 -9.31
C PRO A 62 9.03 -1.41 -10.13
N VAL A 63 8.21 -0.58 -9.48
CA VAL A 63 7.43 0.49 -10.12
C VAL A 63 8.32 1.47 -10.89
N GLU A 64 9.54 1.69 -10.42
CA GLU A 64 10.55 2.53 -11.07
C GLU A 64 10.98 2.04 -12.46
N GLU A 65 10.78 0.76 -12.78
CA GLU A 65 11.09 0.15 -14.09
C GLU A 65 9.83 0.03 -14.98
N MET A 66 8.66 0.43 -14.50
CA MET A 66 7.40 0.31 -15.23
C MET A 66 7.13 1.52 -16.14
N GLU A 67 7.34 1.37 -17.45
CA GLU A 67 6.96 2.40 -18.45
C GLU A 67 5.45 2.69 -18.43
N ILE A 68 4.63 1.65 -18.25
CA ILE A 68 3.18 1.75 -18.05
C ILE A 68 2.83 0.93 -16.82
N MET A 69 2.06 1.52 -15.90
CA MET A 69 1.65 0.83 -14.68
C MET A 69 0.82 -0.41 -14.96
N TYR A 70 1.17 -1.50 -14.28
CA TYR A 70 0.39 -2.74 -14.24
C TYR A 70 0.32 -3.27 -12.81
N GLN A 71 -0.62 -4.19 -12.56
CA GLN A 71 -0.73 -4.85 -11.25
C GLN A 71 0.28 -6.00 -11.18
N HIS A 72 1.25 -5.88 -10.28
CA HIS A 72 2.31 -6.87 -10.09
C HIS A 72 1.86 -8.09 -9.27
N SER A 73 1.34 -7.86 -8.05
CA SER A 73 0.83 -8.93 -7.18
C SER A 73 -0.66 -9.20 -7.42
N SER A 74 -1.11 -10.43 -7.17
CA SER A 74 -2.51 -10.81 -7.40
C SER A 74 -3.49 -10.10 -6.45
N LEU A 75 -3.03 -9.72 -5.25
CA LEU A 75 -3.84 -9.10 -4.18
C LEU A 75 -5.12 -9.90 -3.84
N THR A 76 -5.08 -11.21 -4.09
CA THR A 76 -6.13 -12.15 -3.69
C THR A 76 -6.01 -12.46 -2.20
N MET A 77 -7.10 -12.92 -1.58
CA MET A 77 -7.09 -13.32 -0.17
C MET A 77 -5.95 -14.29 0.17
N GLY A 78 -5.67 -15.26 -0.70
CA GLY A 78 -4.58 -16.21 -0.52
C GLY A 78 -3.20 -15.55 -0.47
N TRP A 79 -2.98 -14.52 -1.28
CA TRP A 79 -1.75 -13.73 -1.24
C TRP A 79 -1.61 -12.98 0.09
N CYS A 80 -2.68 -12.35 0.57
CA CYS A 80 -2.69 -11.66 1.86
C CYS A 80 -2.37 -12.61 3.03
N ILE A 81 -3.05 -13.77 3.07
CA ILE A 81 -2.88 -14.78 4.12
C ILE A 81 -1.45 -15.31 4.15
N ASN A 82 -0.87 -15.62 3.00
CA ASN A 82 0.48 -16.15 2.93
C ASN A 82 1.51 -15.10 3.37
N CYS A 83 1.37 -13.86 2.91
CA CYS A 83 2.20 -12.75 3.38
C CYS A 83 2.14 -12.61 4.91
N HIS A 84 0.95 -12.67 5.51
CA HIS A 84 0.77 -12.58 6.96
C HIS A 84 1.36 -13.76 7.74
N ARG A 85 1.43 -14.95 7.14
CA ARG A 85 2.05 -16.14 7.74
C ARG A 85 3.57 -16.09 7.72
N GLU A 86 4.14 -15.40 6.74
CA GLU A 86 5.59 -15.37 6.50
C GLU A 86 6.26 -14.11 7.06
N THR A 87 5.51 -13.01 7.21
CA THR A 87 6.05 -11.72 7.64
C THR A 87 6.10 -11.62 9.15
N ASN A 88 7.30 -11.40 9.67
CA ASN A 88 7.50 -11.08 11.08
C ASN A 88 7.13 -9.63 11.38
N VAL A 89 6.56 -9.41 12.56
CA VAL A 89 6.20 -8.10 13.07
C VAL A 89 7.43 -7.45 13.67
N LYS A 90 7.62 -6.16 13.38
CA LYS A 90 8.64 -5.34 14.05
C LYS A 90 8.14 -4.98 15.44
N VAL A 91 8.77 -5.56 16.44
CA VAL A 91 8.39 -5.43 17.87
C VAL A 91 9.47 -4.74 18.69
N GLU A 92 10.68 -4.64 18.14
CA GLU A 92 11.90 -4.25 18.86
C GLU A 92 11.86 -2.81 19.39
N ASP A 93 11.06 -1.93 18.77
CA ASP A 93 10.99 -0.50 19.10
C ASP A 93 9.57 0.00 19.44
N ASN A 94 8.66 -0.88 19.87
CA ASN A 94 7.28 -0.49 20.15
C ASN A 94 6.80 -0.95 21.52
N GLU A 95 6.76 -0.01 22.48
CA GLU A 95 6.30 -0.23 23.85
C GLU A 95 4.86 -0.79 23.92
N TYR A 96 4.01 -0.48 22.93
CA TYR A 96 2.66 -1.02 22.84
C TYR A 96 2.67 -2.55 22.71
N TYR A 97 3.64 -3.11 21.98
CA TYR A 97 3.73 -4.55 21.72
C TYR A 97 4.58 -5.30 22.73
N ALA A 98 5.30 -4.64 23.64
CA ALA A 98 6.24 -5.30 24.56
C ALA A 98 5.58 -6.45 25.37
N LYS A 99 4.41 -6.19 25.98
CA LYS A 99 3.67 -7.20 26.76
C LYS A 99 3.11 -8.32 25.89
N ILE A 100 2.51 -7.96 24.75
CA ILE A 100 1.94 -8.93 23.79
C ILE A 100 3.04 -9.82 23.24
N HIS A 101 4.19 -9.25 22.91
CA HIS A 101 5.35 -9.97 22.43
C HIS A 101 5.85 -10.96 23.48
N GLU A 102 6.04 -10.54 24.73
CA GLU A 102 6.49 -11.44 25.80
C GLU A 102 5.54 -12.63 26.00
N GLU A 103 4.22 -12.37 26.06
CA GLU A 103 3.21 -13.41 26.27
C GLU A 103 3.11 -14.39 25.09
N LEU A 104 3.05 -13.87 23.86
CA LEU A 104 2.90 -14.69 22.67
C LEU A 104 4.19 -15.44 22.33
N SER A 105 5.36 -14.83 22.53
CA SER A 105 6.66 -15.51 22.35
C SER A 105 6.81 -16.69 23.30
N LYS A 106 6.39 -16.55 24.58
CA LYS A 106 6.33 -17.68 25.53
C LYS A 106 5.34 -18.77 25.12
N LYS A 107 4.14 -18.37 24.65
CA LYS A 107 3.09 -19.31 24.23
C LYS A 107 3.49 -20.14 23.01
N TYR A 108 4.11 -19.52 22.02
CA TYR A 108 4.48 -20.16 20.76
C TYR A 108 5.92 -20.69 20.74
N GLY A 109 6.74 -20.35 21.74
CA GLY A 109 8.13 -20.79 21.84
C GLY A 109 9.02 -20.20 20.74
N VAL A 110 8.71 -18.98 20.27
CA VAL A 110 9.45 -18.30 19.18
C VAL A 110 9.89 -16.92 19.64
N GLU A 111 11.06 -16.46 19.17
CA GLU A 111 11.55 -15.10 19.43
C GLU A 111 10.90 -14.05 18.54
N LYS A 112 10.42 -14.43 17.35
CA LYS A 112 9.76 -13.52 16.41
C LYS A 112 8.35 -14.00 16.13
N LEU A 113 7.42 -13.06 16.13
CA LEU A 113 6.01 -13.31 15.87
C LEU A 113 5.67 -12.87 14.46
N THR A 114 4.96 -13.73 13.75
CA THR A 114 4.34 -13.40 12.47
C THR A 114 3.06 -12.60 12.68
N VAL A 115 2.63 -11.87 11.65
CA VAL A 115 1.34 -11.16 11.67
C VAL A 115 0.19 -12.14 11.96
N ALA A 116 0.28 -13.38 11.44
CA ALA A 116 -0.66 -14.44 11.73
C ALA A 116 -0.73 -14.81 13.22
N GLN A 117 0.41 -14.90 13.91
CA GLN A 117 0.46 -15.22 15.34
C GLN A 117 -0.08 -14.08 16.22
N MET A 118 -0.09 -12.83 15.73
CA MET A 118 -0.74 -11.70 16.40
C MET A 118 -2.25 -11.58 16.10
N GLY A 119 -2.83 -12.58 15.41
CA GLY A 119 -4.26 -12.60 15.08
C GLY A 119 -4.60 -11.80 13.82
N GLY A 120 -3.64 -11.45 12.96
CA GLY A 120 -3.88 -10.77 11.68
C GLY A 120 -4.55 -11.65 10.61
N LEU A 121 -5.14 -12.79 10.99
CA LEU A 121 -5.92 -13.69 10.13
C LEU A 121 -7.39 -13.80 10.57
N GLU A 122 -7.81 -13.03 11.58
CA GLU A 122 -9.21 -12.98 12.01
C GLU A 122 -10.08 -12.30 10.95
N CYS A 123 -11.23 -12.91 10.61
CA CYS A 123 -12.11 -12.42 9.54
C CYS A 123 -12.52 -10.95 9.74
N GLY A 124 -12.83 -10.56 10.98
CA GLY A 124 -13.23 -9.20 11.33
C GLY A 124 -12.19 -8.16 10.98
N LYS A 125 -10.90 -8.43 11.20
CA LYS A 125 -9.83 -7.45 11.01
C LYS A 125 -9.58 -7.06 9.55
N CYS A 126 -10.09 -7.85 8.60
CA CYS A 126 -9.91 -7.59 7.17
C CYS A 126 -11.22 -7.28 6.45
N HIS A 127 -12.36 -7.73 6.98
CA HIS A 127 -13.64 -7.64 6.28
C HIS A 127 -14.68 -6.73 6.94
N TYR A 128 -14.43 -6.21 8.16
CA TYR A 128 -15.40 -5.43 8.93
C TYR A 128 -14.77 -4.32 9.78
#